data_AF-A0A3S4K5M7-F1
#
_entry.id   AF-A0A3S4K5M7-F1
#
_cell.length_a   1.000
_cell.length_b   1.000
_cell.length_c   1.000
_cell.angle_alpha   90.00
_cell.angle_beta   90.00
_cell.angle_gamma   90.00
#
_symmetry.space_group_name_H-M   'P 1'
#
loop_
_entity.id
_entity.type
_entity.pdbx_description
1 polymer ?
#
loop_
_entity_poly.entity_id
_entity_poly.type
_entity_poly.pdbx_seq_one_letter_code
_entity_poly.pdbx_strand_id
1 'polypeptide(L)'
;MGKPRLSHSGRRAKNELGWYSLDEGDNQQERFASYLIAAIQQATGGHCSTSEAMAQKRQYASLTSLFAQLFIELAQWHRPLYLVIDDYHLITNPVIHDAMRFFLRHQPENFTLVVLSRNLPQLGIANLRVRDQLLEIGSQQLAFNHQEAKQFFDRRLSSPIEAAESSRMCDDVAGWATALQLIALSARQNHTSAHHSARRLAGINASHLSDYLVDEVLDNVDVSTRHFLLKSAILRSMNDALIVRVTGEENGQMRLEEIERQGLFLQRMDDTGEWFSYHPLFGSFLRQRCQWELAAELPEIHRAAAESWMEQGFPSEAIHHALAAGDAQMLRDILLNHAWGLFNHSELALLEESLKALPWESLLENPRLVLLQAWLMQSQHRYSEVNTLLARAEQEIKGVMDGTLHAEFNALRAQVAINDGNPEEAERLAKLALDELPLAWFL
;
A
#
# COMPACT_ATOMS: atom_id res chain seq x y z
N MET A 1 -12.21 9.08 -8.58
CA MET A 1 -11.78 9.43 -9.95
C MET A 1 -11.32 8.17 -10.65
N GLY A 2 -11.73 7.94 -11.90
CA GLY A 2 -11.47 6.72 -12.68
C GLY A 2 -10.02 6.60 -13.16
N LYS A 3 -9.08 6.72 -12.22
CA LYS A 3 -7.64 6.87 -12.45
C LYS A 3 -6.97 5.73 -13.25
N PRO A 4 -7.34 4.43 -13.17
CA PRO A 4 -6.53 3.41 -13.83
C PRO A 4 -6.69 3.35 -15.37
N ARG A 5 -7.65 4.06 -15.99
CA ARG A 5 -7.93 3.94 -17.44
C ARG A 5 -7.30 5.01 -18.35
N LEU A 6 -6.71 6.07 -17.81
CA LEU A 6 -5.89 6.99 -18.62
C LEU A 6 -4.57 6.33 -19.09
N SER A 7 -4.22 5.15 -18.51
CA SER A 7 -3.02 4.36 -18.82
C SER A 7 -2.94 3.81 -20.25
N HIS A 8 -4.05 3.70 -20.99
CA HIS A 8 -4.05 2.99 -22.29
C HIS A 8 -3.88 3.89 -23.53
N SER A 9 -3.86 5.21 -23.40
CA SER A 9 -3.65 6.13 -24.53
C SER A 9 -2.18 6.53 -24.76
N GLY A 10 -1.26 6.16 -23.87
CA GLY A 10 0.15 6.60 -23.89
C GLY A 10 1.18 5.56 -24.34
N ARG A 11 0.78 4.44 -24.93
CA ARG A 11 1.64 3.26 -25.22
C ARG A 11 2.82 3.48 -26.19
N ARG A 12 3.12 4.72 -26.60
CA ARG A 12 4.21 5.08 -27.52
C ARG A 12 5.49 5.65 -26.88
N ALA A 13 5.52 5.93 -25.56
CA ALA A 13 6.67 6.57 -24.90
C ALA A 13 7.22 5.78 -23.69
N LYS A 14 7.51 4.49 -23.85
CA LYS A 14 7.97 3.64 -22.73
C LYS A 14 9.35 4.01 -22.14
N ASN A 15 10.15 4.87 -22.80
CA ASN A 15 11.56 5.11 -22.43
C ASN A 15 11.85 6.52 -21.88
N GLU A 16 10.82 7.26 -21.43
CA GLU A 16 10.96 8.63 -20.89
C GLU A 16 9.96 8.93 -19.76
N LEU A 17 9.25 7.90 -19.27
CA LEU A 17 8.19 8.01 -18.28
C LEU A 17 8.49 7.09 -17.08
N GLY A 18 8.64 7.69 -15.91
CA GLY A 18 8.66 7.01 -14.62
C GLY A 18 7.29 7.09 -13.98
N TRP A 19 6.84 6.00 -13.36
CA TRP A 19 5.57 5.97 -12.65
C TRP A 19 5.78 5.40 -11.25
N TYR A 20 5.41 6.17 -10.24
CA TYR A 20 5.45 5.78 -8.84
C TYR A 20 4.07 5.92 -8.23
N SER A 21 3.40 4.78 -7.99
CA SER A 21 2.15 4.72 -7.25
C SER A 21 2.44 4.49 -5.78
N LEU A 22 2.01 5.42 -4.92
CA LEU A 22 2.28 5.38 -3.49
C LEU A 22 1.33 4.45 -2.73
N ASP A 23 1.85 3.80 -1.70
CA ASP A 23 1.10 3.11 -0.64
C ASP A 23 1.36 3.75 0.75
N GLU A 24 0.72 3.24 1.81
CA GLU A 24 0.87 3.79 3.17
C GLU A 24 2.29 3.62 3.73
N GLY A 25 3.02 2.57 3.29
CA GLY A 25 4.40 2.31 3.68
C GLY A 25 5.39 3.32 3.10
N ASP A 26 5.06 3.93 1.96
CA ASP A 26 5.89 4.95 1.30
C ASP A 26 5.98 6.28 2.08
N ASN A 27 5.28 6.40 3.21
CA ASN A 27 5.46 7.53 4.13
C ASN A 27 6.83 7.49 4.87
N GLN A 28 7.56 6.38 4.77
CA GLN A 28 8.94 6.24 5.25
C GLN A 28 9.96 6.79 4.24
N GLN A 29 10.97 7.52 4.70
CA GLN A 29 11.90 8.27 3.85
C GLN A 29 12.71 7.36 2.91
N GLU A 30 13.20 6.24 3.44
CA GLU A 30 14.07 5.30 2.75
C GLU A 30 13.33 4.57 1.63
N ARG A 31 12.08 4.20 1.92
CA ARG A 31 11.19 3.53 0.97
C ARG A 31 10.81 4.48 -0.15
N PHE A 32 10.38 5.71 0.20
CA PHE A 32 10.10 6.77 -0.76
C PHE A 32 11.28 7.05 -1.69
N ALA A 33 12.49 7.21 -1.13
CA ALA A 33 13.70 7.43 -1.89
C ALA A 33 13.98 6.29 -2.88
N SER A 34 13.91 5.04 -2.40
CA SER A 34 14.24 3.87 -3.20
C SER A 34 13.29 3.73 -4.39
N TYR A 35 11.98 3.86 -4.19
CA TYR A 35 11.00 3.72 -5.27
C TYR A 35 10.97 4.93 -6.21
N LEU A 36 11.15 6.15 -5.70
CA LEU A 36 11.24 7.34 -6.56
C LEU A 36 12.46 7.25 -7.49
N ILE A 37 13.63 6.87 -6.95
CA ILE A 37 14.83 6.70 -7.76
C ILE A 37 14.67 5.53 -8.74
N ALA A 38 14.07 4.41 -8.32
CA ALA A 38 13.79 3.28 -9.22
C ALA A 38 12.86 3.68 -10.39
N ALA A 39 11.81 4.48 -10.13
CA ALA A 39 10.92 4.97 -11.17
C ALA A 39 11.65 5.87 -12.19
N ILE A 40 12.57 6.72 -11.73
CA ILE A 40 13.41 7.56 -12.60
C ILE A 40 14.44 6.71 -13.37
N GLN A 41 15.01 5.68 -12.73
CA GLN A 41 15.96 4.77 -13.35
C GLN A 41 15.32 3.99 -14.50
N GLN A 42 14.10 3.51 -14.30
CA GLN A 42 13.30 2.87 -15.34
C GLN A 42 13.03 3.83 -16.51
N ALA A 43 12.69 5.08 -16.20
CA ALA A 43 12.40 6.11 -17.19
C ALA A 43 13.62 6.56 -17.99
N THR A 44 14.82 6.49 -17.40
CA THR A 44 16.08 6.90 -18.04
C THR A 44 16.85 5.71 -18.63
N GLY A 45 16.35 4.49 -18.49
CA GLY A 45 17.02 3.29 -18.98
C GLY A 45 18.35 3.00 -18.28
N GLY A 46 18.46 3.31 -16.98
CA GLY A 46 19.64 3.00 -16.17
C GLY A 46 20.66 4.15 -16.03
N HIS A 47 20.30 5.38 -16.40
CA HIS A 47 21.26 6.49 -16.45
C HIS A 47 21.73 6.96 -15.05
N CYS A 48 20.88 6.82 -14.03
CA CYS A 48 21.10 7.31 -12.66
C CYS A 48 21.57 6.21 -11.71
N SER A 49 22.54 5.39 -12.16
CA SER A 49 23.01 4.21 -11.42
C SER A 49 23.70 4.54 -10.09
N THR A 50 24.33 5.71 -9.96
CA THR A 50 24.96 6.14 -8.71
C THR A 50 23.89 6.46 -7.67
N SER A 51 22.87 7.22 -8.06
CA SER A 51 21.75 7.56 -7.18
C SER A 51 20.96 6.33 -6.76
N GLU A 52 20.77 5.37 -7.66
CA GLU A 52 20.14 4.08 -7.35
C GLU A 52 20.93 3.30 -6.30
N ALA A 53 22.26 3.18 -6.48
CA ALA A 53 23.11 2.50 -5.52
C ALA A 53 23.11 3.20 -4.15
N MET A 54 23.14 4.54 -4.11
CA MET A 54 23.03 5.31 -2.88
C MET A 54 21.69 5.11 -2.19
N ALA A 55 20.59 5.10 -2.94
CA ALA A 55 19.24 4.89 -2.41
C ALA A 55 19.12 3.48 -1.78
N GLN A 56 19.51 2.44 -2.52
CA GLN A 56 19.44 1.04 -2.06
C GLN A 56 20.33 0.77 -0.84
N LYS A 57 21.56 1.30 -0.84
CA LYS A 57 22.50 1.13 0.28
C LYS A 57 22.27 2.13 1.43
N ARG A 58 21.31 3.04 1.30
CA ARG A 58 21.02 4.13 2.25
C ARG A 58 22.26 4.99 2.56
N GLN A 59 23.10 5.19 1.55
CA GLN A 59 24.36 5.94 1.67
C GLN A 59 24.17 7.41 1.31
N TYR A 60 23.27 8.10 2.02
CA TYR A 60 23.03 9.53 1.86
C TYR A 60 22.68 10.17 3.20
N ALA A 61 23.16 11.40 3.44
CA ALA A 61 22.91 12.09 4.71
C ALA A 61 21.47 12.62 4.82
N SER A 62 20.82 12.89 3.69
CA SER A 62 19.44 13.35 3.60
C SER A 62 18.86 13.12 2.21
N LEU A 63 17.53 13.11 2.08
CA LEU A 63 16.86 13.06 0.78
C LEU A 63 17.30 14.19 -0.16
N THR A 64 17.56 15.37 0.39
CA THR A 64 18.07 16.51 -0.38
C THR A 64 19.46 16.21 -0.98
N SER A 65 20.36 15.57 -0.23
CA SER A 65 21.67 15.17 -0.76
C SER A 65 21.56 14.08 -1.83
N LEU A 66 20.61 13.16 -1.70
CA LEU A 66 20.33 12.15 -2.71
C LEU A 66 19.79 12.80 -4.01
N PHE A 67 18.85 13.74 -3.89
CA PHE A 67 18.31 14.46 -5.05
C PHE A 67 19.35 15.35 -5.71
N ALA A 68 20.26 15.97 -4.96
CA ALA A 68 21.37 16.71 -5.53
C ALA A 68 22.27 15.80 -6.39
N GLN A 69 22.59 14.59 -5.91
CA GLN A 69 23.34 13.61 -6.70
C GLN A 69 22.56 13.16 -7.95
N LEU A 70 21.26 12.90 -7.81
CA LEU A 70 20.39 12.58 -8.94
C LEU A 70 20.41 13.67 -10.01
N PHE A 71 20.38 14.94 -9.61
CA PHE A 71 20.43 16.06 -10.54
C PHE A 71 21.78 16.20 -11.25
N ILE A 72 22.87 15.78 -10.62
CA ILE A 72 24.18 15.71 -11.28
C ILE A 72 24.16 14.67 -12.41
N GLU A 73 23.57 13.50 -12.16
CA GLU A 73 23.43 12.47 -13.21
C GLU A 73 22.46 12.94 -14.30
N LEU A 74 21.30 13.46 -13.93
CA LEU A 74 20.30 13.97 -14.88
C LEU A 74 20.76 15.20 -15.66
N ALA A 75 21.77 15.95 -15.21
CA ALA A 75 22.33 17.06 -15.98
C ALA A 75 22.95 16.59 -17.31
N GLN A 76 23.35 15.31 -17.42
CA GLN A 76 23.84 14.71 -18.66
C GLN A 76 22.70 14.08 -19.50
N TRP A 77 21.49 14.01 -18.95
CA TRP A 77 20.30 13.56 -19.66
C TRP A 77 19.68 14.74 -20.39
N HIS A 78 19.61 14.68 -21.73
CA HIS A 78 19.14 15.79 -22.56
C HIS A 78 17.73 15.57 -23.16
N ARG A 79 17.12 14.42 -22.88
CA ARG A 79 15.78 14.07 -23.38
C ARG A 79 14.71 14.50 -22.38
N PRO A 80 13.47 14.76 -22.82
CA PRO A 80 12.35 14.95 -21.89
C PRO A 80 12.24 13.76 -20.94
N LEU A 81 12.00 14.04 -19.67
CA LEU A 81 11.80 13.04 -18.63
C LEU A 81 10.55 13.40 -17.84
N TYR A 82 9.60 12.47 -17.78
CA TYR A 82 8.36 12.62 -17.03
C TYR A 82 8.38 11.68 -15.84
N LEU A 83 8.06 12.20 -14.66
CA LEU A 83 7.80 11.38 -13.48
C LEU A 83 6.38 11.62 -13.00
N VAL A 84 5.59 10.55 -12.95
CA VAL A 84 4.26 10.56 -12.36
C VAL A 84 4.34 10.01 -10.95
N ILE A 85 3.88 10.78 -9.98
CA ILE A 85 3.66 10.32 -8.60
C ILE A 85 2.15 10.26 -8.36
N ASP A 86 1.61 9.05 -8.22
CA ASP A 86 0.20 8.83 -7.92
C ASP A 86 -0.04 8.69 -6.42
N ASP A 87 -1.21 9.17 -6.00
CA ASP A 87 -1.73 9.11 -4.64
C ASP A 87 -0.87 9.83 -3.57
N TYR A 88 -0.29 10.99 -3.91
CA TYR A 88 0.58 11.78 -3.00
C TYR A 88 -0.03 12.17 -1.64
N HIS A 89 -1.36 12.23 -1.53
CA HIS A 89 -2.07 12.42 -0.26
C HIS A 89 -1.72 11.41 0.86
N LEU A 90 -1.15 10.25 0.53
CA LEU A 90 -0.67 9.27 1.50
C LEU A 90 0.61 9.72 2.23
N ILE A 91 1.35 10.67 1.66
CA ILE A 91 2.54 11.24 2.30
C ILE A 91 2.11 12.31 3.29
N THR A 92 2.41 12.07 4.56
CA THR A 92 2.23 13.01 5.67
C THR A 92 3.56 13.42 6.32
N ASN A 93 4.64 12.74 5.96
CA ASN A 93 5.98 12.97 6.50
C ASN A 93 6.56 14.32 6.04
N PRO A 94 6.84 15.26 6.96
CA PRO A 94 7.33 16.59 6.61
C PRO A 94 8.70 16.56 5.92
N VAL A 95 9.54 15.57 6.23
CA VAL A 95 10.88 15.45 5.62
C VAL A 95 10.77 15.15 4.12
N ILE A 96 9.80 14.33 3.72
CA ILE A 96 9.53 14.04 2.30
C ILE A 96 8.99 15.29 1.60
N HIS A 97 8.09 16.05 2.24
CA HIS A 97 7.59 17.30 1.69
C HIS A 97 8.69 18.33 1.48
N ASP A 98 9.59 18.50 2.45
CA ASP A 98 10.73 19.41 2.37
C ASP A 98 11.69 18.99 1.24
N ALA A 99 11.98 17.70 1.11
CA ALA A 99 12.80 17.15 0.05
C ALA A 99 12.17 17.34 -1.34
N MET A 100 10.85 17.15 -1.48
CA MET A 100 10.15 17.39 -2.75
C MET A 100 10.08 18.88 -3.11
N ARG A 101 10.03 19.79 -2.13
CA ARG A 101 10.20 21.23 -2.38
C ARG A 101 11.60 21.56 -2.88
N PHE A 102 12.62 20.90 -2.34
CA PHE A 102 13.98 21.00 -2.88
C PHE A 102 14.04 20.47 -4.31
N PHE A 103 13.41 19.30 -4.57
CA PHE A 103 13.36 18.68 -5.89
C PHE A 103 12.78 19.65 -6.94
N LEU A 104 11.60 20.19 -6.67
CA LEU A 104 10.90 21.12 -7.57
C LEU A 104 11.68 22.40 -7.86
N ARG A 105 12.51 22.86 -6.90
CA ARG A 105 13.32 24.07 -7.08
C ARG A 105 14.57 23.87 -7.92
N HIS A 106 15.11 22.65 -7.95
CA HIS A 106 16.43 22.37 -8.56
C HIS A 106 16.39 21.32 -9.67
N GLN A 107 15.21 20.80 -10.02
CA GLN A 107 15.07 19.84 -11.11
C GLN A 107 15.62 20.40 -12.43
N PRO A 108 16.22 19.56 -13.29
CA PRO A 108 16.64 19.94 -14.64
C PRO A 108 15.46 20.45 -15.50
N GLU A 109 15.74 21.32 -16.47
CA GLU A 109 14.71 21.93 -17.32
C GLU A 109 13.94 20.92 -18.18
N ASN A 110 14.57 19.80 -18.51
CA ASN A 110 13.96 18.69 -19.26
C ASN A 110 13.16 17.72 -18.39
N PHE A 111 13.00 18.00 -17.09
CA PHE A 111 12.23 17.18 -16.16
C PHE A 111 10.84 17.77 -15.93
N THR A 112 9.80 16.94 -16.10
CA THR A 112 8.42 17.30 -15.77
C THR A 112 7.87 16.37 -14.70
N LEU A 113 7.53 16.93 -13.54
CA LEU A 113 6.86 16.20 -12.47
C LEU A 113 5.33 16.31 -12.59
N VAL A 114 4.65 15.18 -12.59
CA VAL A 114 3.18 15.08 -12.55
C VAL A 114 2.79 14.48 -11.21
N VAL A 115 2.04 15.23 -10.40
CA VAL A 115 1.59 14.76 -9.08
C VAL A 115 0.08 14.59 -9.09
N LEU A 116 -0.39 13.39 -8.79
CA LEU A 116 -1.81 13.07 -8.62
C LEU A 116 -2.11 12.97 -7.13
N SER A 117 -3.04 13.77 -6.64
CA SER A 117 -3.41 13.81 -5.22
C SER A 117 -4.90 14.07 -5.06
N ARG A 118 -5.49 13.61 -3.96
CA ARG A 118 -6.87 13.94 -3.58
C ARG A 118 -6.98 15.29 -2.87
N ASN A 119 -5.89 15.69 -2.21
CA ASN A 119 -5.81 16.90 -1.40
C ASN A 119 -4.68 17.78 -1.94
N LEU A 120 -4.72 19.09 -1.68
CA LEU A 120 -3.65 19.99 -2.08
C LEU A 120 -2.33 19.57 -1.38
N PRO A 121 -1.30 19.13 -2.12
CA PRO A 121 -0.08 18.61 -1.50
C PRO A 121 0.74 19.76 -0.91
N GLN A 122 1.46 19.49 0.19
CA GLN A 122 2.25 20.50 0.90
C GLN A 122 3.59 20.83 0.19
N LEU A 123 3.54 21.09 -1.11
CA LEU A 123 4.72 21.31 -1.98
C LEU A 123 5.02 22.79 -2.22
N GLY A 124 4.38 23.70 -1.48
CA GLY A 124 4.55 25.14 -1.70
C GLY A 124 3.91 25.63 -2.99
N ILE A 125 2.73 25.09 -3.33
CA ILE A 125 1.97 25.34 -4.57
C ILE A 125 1.81 26.82 -4.89
N ALA A 126 1.60 27.68 -3.88
CA ALA A 126 1.48 29.13 -4.08
C ALA A 126 2.71 29.75 -4.77
N ASN A 127 3.92 29.31 -4.41
CA ASN A 127 5.15 29.82 -5.02
C ASN A 127 5.31 29.36 -6.47
N LEU A 128 4.93 28.11 -6.78
CA LEU A 128 4.96 27.59 -8.15
C LEU A 128 3.96 28.32 -9.03
N ARG A 129 2.78 28.64 -8.49
CA ARG A 129 1.74 29.40 -9.19
C ARG A 129 2.19 30.83 -9.51
N VAL A 130 2.83 31.53 -8.58
CA VAL A 130 3.36 32.89 -8.82
C VAL A 130 4.47 32.91 -9.88
N ARG A 131 5.22 31.81 -10.00
CA ARG A 131 6.32 31.67 -10.98
C ARG A 131 5.88 31.10 -12.33
N ASP A 132 4.59 30.83 -12.52
CA ASP A 132 4.04 30.18 -13.71
C ASP A 132 4.69 28.81 -14.01
N GLN A 133 5.08 28.08 -12.95
CA GLN A 133 5.71 26.75 -13.01
C GLN A 133 4.74 25.62 -12.65
N LEU A 134 3.44 25.89 -12.70
CA LEU A 134 2.38 24.98 -12.26
C LEU A 134 1.24 24.97 -13.25
N LEU A 135 0.98 23.79 -13.83
CA LEU A 135 -0.30 23.48 -14.44
C LEU A 135 -1.14 22.70 -13.42
N GLU A 136 -2.24 23.27 -12.97
CA GLU A 136 -3.18 22.61 -12.09
C GLU A 136 -4.40 22.17 -12.88
N ILE A 137 -4.69 20.86 -12.84
CA ILE A 137 -5.88 20.28 -13.45
C ILE A 137 -6.82 19.87 -12.33
N GLY A 138 -7.87 20.66 -12.13
CA GLY A 138 -8.88 20.44 -11.11
C GLY A 138 -9.92 19.40 -11.50
N SER A 139 -10.79 19.06 -10.55
CA SER A 139 -11.91 18.13 -10.78
C SER A 139 -12.84 18.58 -11.90
N GLN A 140 -13.09 19.88 -12.05
CA GLN A 140 -13.93 20.43 -13.12
C GLN A 140 -13.32 20.26 -14.52
N GLN A 141 -12.00 20.30 -14.64
CA GLN A 141 -11.31 20.09 -15.93
C GLN A 141 -11.16 18.61 -16.28
N LEU A 142 -11.16 17.72 -15.28
CA LEU A 142 -11.19 16.26 -15.47
C LEU A 142 -12.61 15.72 -15.67
N ALA A 143 -13.64 16.51 -15.37
CA ALA A 143 -15.00 16.15 -15.65
C ALA A 143 -15.20 16.04 -17.16
N PHE A 144 -15.78 14.93 -17.59
CA PHE A 144 -16.11 14.70 -18.98
C PHE A 144 -17.11 15.74 -19.44
N ASN A 145 -16.84 16.32 -20.60
CA ASN A 145 -17.86 17.08 -21.31
C ASN A 145 -18.85 16.14 -22.03
N HIS A 146 -19.93 16.67 -22.57
CA HIS A 146 -20.96 15.87 -23.26
C HIS A 146 -20.41 15.02 -24.41
N GLN A 147 -19.42 15.53 -25.17
CA GLN A 147 -18.82 14.80 -26.27
C GLN A 147 -17.98 13.62 -25.76
N GLU A 148 -17.20 13.83 -24.70
CA GLU A 148 -16.41 12.79 -24.04
C GLU A 148 -17.30 11.73 -23.38
N ALA A 149 -18.40 12.13 -22.73
CA ALA A 149 -19.38 11.21 -22.17
C ALA A 149 -20.04 10.35 -23.26
N LYS A 150 -20.41 10.95 -24.40
CA LYS A 150 -20.97 10.21 -25.53
C LYS A 150 -19.97 9.20 -26.09
N GLN A 151 -18.74 9.64 -26.35
CA GLN A 151 -17.66 8.75 -26.80
C GLN A 151 -17.36 7.65 -25.79
N PHE A 152 -17.46 7.96 -24.50
CA PHE A 152 -17.29 7.00 -23.43
C PHE A 152 -18.36 5.91 -23.48
N PHE A 153 -19.64 6.26 -23.51
CA PHE A 153 -20.73 5.28 -23.56
C PHE A 153 -20.72 4.46 -24.84
N ASP A 154 -20.47 5.07 -25.99
CA ASP A 154 -20.41 4.38 -27.29
C ASP A 154 -19.33 3.29 -27.34
N ARG A 155 -18.22 3.48 -26.63
CA ARG A 155 -17.14 2.48 -26.55
C ARG A 155 -17.41 1.38 -25.52
N ARG A 156 -18.37 1.59 -24.61
CA ARG A 156 -18.55 0.76 -23.42
C ARG A 156 -19.82 -0.05 -23.41
N LEU A 157 -20.84 0.42 -24.11
CA LEU A 157 -22.13 -0.23 -24.24
C LEU A 157 -22.24 -0.89 -25.60
N SER A 158 -22.90 -2.04 -25.63
CA SER A 158 -23.15 -2.79 -26.87
C SER A 158 -24.18 -2.11 -27.76
N SER A 159 -25.07 -1.31 -27.17
CA SER A 159 -26.07 -0.51 -27.86
C SER A 159 -25.74 0.97 -27.71
N PRO A 160 -25.69 1.75 -28.81
CA PRO A 160 -25.40 3.17 -28.74
C PRO A 160 -26.54 3.91 -28.01
N ILE A 161 -26.15 4.79 -27.10
CA ILE A 161 -27.07 5.70 -26.40
C ILE A 161 -27.29 6.95 -27.27
N GLU A 162 -28.50 7.51 -27.25
CA GLU A 162 -28.77 8.77 -27.95
C GLU A 162 -27.95 9.94 -27.37
N ALA A 163 -27.53 10.89 -28.23
CA ALA A 163 -26.70 12.01 -27.78
C ALA A 163 -27.37 12.87 -26.70
N ALA A 164 -28.69 13.06 -26.79
CA ALA A 164 -29.47 13.79 -25.79
C ALA A 164 -29.53 13.04 -24.45
N GLU A 165 -29.66 11.71 -24.50
CA GLU A 165 -29.63 10.84 -23.33
C GLU A 165 -28.26 10.90 -22.65
N SER A 166 -27.18 10.67 -23.39
CA SER A 166 -25.80 10.76 -22.88
C SER A 166 -25.48 12.13 -22.29
N SER A 167 -25.99 13.22 -22.89
CA SER A 167 -25.75 14.57 -22.38
C SER A 167 -26.41 14.79 -21.04
N ARG A 168 -27.68 14.35 -20.89
CA ARG A 168 -28.40 14.38 -19.61
C ARG A 168 -27.68 13.58 -18.52
N MET A 169 -27.20 12.37 -18.85
CA MET A 169 -26.43 11.55 -17.91
C MET A 169 -25.15 12.23 -17.45
N CYS A 170 -24.49 12.91 -18.39
CA CYS A 170 -23.28 13.69 -18.10
C CYS A 170 -23.59 14.85 -17.17
N ASP A 171 -24.68 15.58 -17.39
CA ASP A 171 -25.13 16.68 -16.53
C ASP A 171 -25.50 16.19 -15.13
N ASP A 172 -26.27 15.10 -15.07
CA ASP A 172 -26.73 14.47 -13.83
C ASP A 172 -25.52 14.20 -12.90
N VAL A 173 -24.44 13.66 -13.45
CA VAL A 173 -23.24 13.29 -12.66
C VAL A 173 -22.12 14.33 -12.73
N ALA A 174 -22.42 15.54 -13.21
CA ALA A 174 -21.47 16.64 -13.39
C ALA A 174 -20.17 16.22 -14.11
N GLY A 175 -20.29 15.38 -15.14
CA GLY A 175 -19.17 14.88 -15.95
C GLY A 175 -18.25 13.89 -15.24
N TRP A 176 -18.61 13.40 -14.05
CA TRP A 176 -17.71 12.54 -13.30
C TRP A 176 -17.51 11.17 -13.97
N ALA A 177 -16.31 10.97 -14.54
CA ALA A 177 -15.95 9.77 -15.29
C ALA A 177 -16.19 8.45 -14.53
N THR A 178 -16.05 8.47 -13.20
CA THR A 178 -16.36 7.30 -12.36
C THR A 178 -17.85 7.00 -12.29
N ALA A 179 -18.70 8.02 -12.11
CA ALA A 179 -20.15 7.80 -12.12
C ALA A 179 -20.64 7.38 -13.50
N LEU A 180 -20.12 7.98 -14.59
CA LEU A 180 -20.38 7.51 -15.96
C LEU A 180 -19.96 6.04 -16.14
N GLN A 181 -18.83 5.63 -15.53
CA GLN A 181 -18.40 4.24 -15.51
C GLN A 181 -19.34 3.32 -14.75
N LEU A 182 -19.91 3.76 -13.64
CA LEU A 182 -20.90 3.01 -12.88
C LEU A 182 -22.21 2.89 -13.67
N ILE A 183 -22.70 3.97 -14.31
CA ILE A 183 -23.87 3.94 -15.22
C ILE A 183 -23.64 2.94 -16.35
N ALA A 184 -22.47 2.98 -16.98
CA ALA A 184 -22.16 2.07 -18.08
C ALA A 184 -22.06 0.61 -17.63
N LEU A 185 -21.66 0.36 -16.38
CA LEU A 185 -21.60 -1.00 -15.82
C LEU A 185 -23.00 -1.50 -15.47
N SER A 186 -23.82 -0.71 -14.78
CA SER A 186 -25.20 -1.08 -14.43
C SER A 186 -26.05 -1.38 -15.66
N ALA A 187 -25.92 -0.55 -16.71
CA ALA A 187 -26.65 -0.71 -17.97
C ALA A 187 -26.27 -1.99 -18.74
N ARG A 188 -25.05 -2.52 -18.53
CA ARG A 188 -24.63 -3.81 -19.11
C ARG A 188 -25.17 -5.01 -18.35
N GLN A 189 -25.52 -4.83 -17.08
CA GLN A 189 -25.78 -5.92 -16.15
C GLN A 189 -27.27 -6.22 -15.99
N ASN A 190 -28.13 -5.18 -15.92
CA ASN A 190 -29.51 -5.35 -15.47
C ASN A 190 -30.60 -5.20 -16.54
N HIS A 191 -30.26 -5.01 -17.82
CA HIS A 191 -31.23 -4.60 -18.86
C HIS A 191 -32.09 -3.36 -18.49
N THR A 192 -31.79 -2.67 -17.40
CA THR A 192 -32.37 -1.39 -17.03
C THR A 192 -31.79 -0.30 -17.92
N SER A 193 -32.61 0.67 -18.31
CA SER A 193 -32.13 1.77 -19.14
C SER A 193 -31.05 2.53 -18.37
N ALA A 194 -29.93 2.83 -19.04
CA ALA A 194 -28.87 3.66 -18.50
C ALA A 194 -29.44 4.98 -17.94
N HIS A 195 -30.51 5.49 -18.56
CA HIS A 195 -31.26 6.67 -18.12
C HIS A 195 -31.76 6.58 -16.67
N HIS A 196 -32.21 5.41 -16.23
CA HIS A 196 -32.72 5.21 -14.87
C HIS A 196 -31.60 5.24 -13.83
N SER A 197 -30.42 4.69 -14.16
CA SER A 197 -29.23 4.78 -13.29
C SER A 197 -28.67 6.19 -13.21
N ALA A 198 -28.69 6.93 -14.32
CA ALA A 198 -28.18 8.30 -14.36
C ALA A 198 -29.04 9.30 -13.59
N ARG A 199 -30.37 9.24 -13.69
CA ARG A 199 -31.26 10.11 -12.89
C ARG A 199 -31.15 9.87 -11.38
N ARG A 200 -30.76 8.66 -10.95
CA ARG A 200 -30.50 8.38 -9.53
C ARG A 200 -29.12 8.88 -9.09
N LEU A 201 -28.16 8.96 -10.00
CA LEU A 201 -26.87 9.61 -9.78
C LEU A 201 -26.92 11.14 -9.88
N ALA A 202 -28.04 11.69 -10.37
CA ALA A 202 -28.21 13.11 -10.58
C ALA A 202 -28.09 13.90 -9.27
N GLY A 203 -27.09 14.78 -9.17
CA GLY A 203 -26.86 15.62 -7.98
C GLY A 203 -25.95 15.01 -6.90
N ILE A 204 -25.35 13.85 -7.15
CA ILE A 204 -24.46 13.17 -6.20
C ILE A 204 -23.01 13.65 -6.42
N ASN A 205 -22.48 14.46 -5.49
CA ASN A 205 -21.06 14.83 -5.45
C ASN A 205 -20.19 13.61 -5.06
N ALA A 206 -18.88 13.68 -5.27
CA ALA A 206 -17.94 12.62 -4.88
C ALA A 206 -17.99 12.22 -3.38
N SER A 207 -18.51 13.10 -2.52
CA SER A 207 -18.77 12.83 -1.09
C SER A 207 -20.00 11.97 -0.82
N HIS A 208 -20.92 11.84 -1.79
CA HIS A 208 -22.18 11.10 -1.69
C HIS A 208 -22.21 9.84 -2.58
N LEU A 209 -21.08 9.47 -3.22
CA LEU A 209 -20.96 8.20 -3.95
C LEU A 209 -21.20 7.00 -3.03
N SER A 210 -20.83 7.12 -1.75
CA SER A 210 -21.17 6.12 -0.73
C SER A 210 -22.67 5.92 -0.63
N ASP A 211 -23.43 7.00 -0.60
CA ASP A 211 -24.90 6.97 -0.44
C ASP A 211 -25.55 6.32 -1.67
N TYR A 212 -25.04 6.64 -2.88
CA TYR A 212 -25.46 5.95 -4.10
C TYR A 212 -25.14 4.45 -4.11
N LEU A 213 -23.92 4.05 -3.75
CA LEU A 213 -23.54 2.64 -3.75
C LEU A 213 -24.31 1.86 -2.68
N VAL A 214 -24.70 2.51 -1.59
CA VAL A 214 -25.67 1.95 -0.63
C VAL A 214 -27.03 1.75 -1.33
N ASP A 215 -27.64 2.83 -1.84
CA ASP A 215 -29.01 2.82 -2.39
C ASP A 215 -29.16 1.92 -3.64
N GLU A 216 -28.13 1.85 -4.50
CA GLU A 216 -28.21 1.08 -5.75
C GLU A 216 -27.69 -0.33 -5.66
N VAL A 217 -26.68 -0.59 -4.84
CA VAL A 217 -26.01 -1.89 -4.81
C VAL A 217 -26.39 -2.64 -3.55
N LEU A 218 -26.12 -2.07 -2.37
CA LEU A 218 -26.34 -2.79 -1.12
C LEU A 218 -27.82 -2.90 -0.71
N ASP A 219 -28.67 -1.96 -1.14
CA ASP A 219 -30.10 -1.95 -0.82
C ASP A 219 -30.94 -2.73 -1.86
N ASN A 220 -30.38 -3.03 -3.03
CA ASN A 220 -31.04 -3.82 -4.08
C ASN A 220 -30.58 -5.29 -4.12
N VAL A 221 -29.62 -5.68 -3.27
CA VAL A 221 -29.25 -7.08 -3.06
C VAL A 221 -29.94 -7.63 -1.81
N ASP A 222 -30.14 -8.94 -1.78
CA ASP A 222 -30.67 -9.60 -0.60
C ASP A 222 -29.67 -9.53 0.58
N VAL A 223 -30.16 -9.76 1.79
CA VAL A 223 -29.36 -9.65 3.03
C VAL A 223 -28.14 -10.58 3.02
N SER A 224 -28.26 -11.77 2.42
CA SER A 224 -27.14 -12.72 2.34
C SER A 224 -26.02 -12.16 1.46
N THR A 225 -26.38 -11.68 0.28
CA THR A 225 -25.44 -11.04 -0.64
C THR A 225 -24.80 -9.77 -0.05
N ARG A 226 -25.58 -8.94 0.68
CA ARG A 226 -25.03 -7.77 1.38
C ARG A 226 -23.95 -8.18 2.39
N HIS A 227 -24.24 -9.16 3.23
CA HIS A 227 -23.29 -9.67 4.22
C HIS A 227 -22.04 -10.25 3.56
N PHE A 228 -22.21 -11.02 2.48
CA PHE A 228 -21.09 -11.53 1.69
C PHE A 228 -20.17 -10.40 1.20
N LEU A 229 -20.73 -9.36 0.56
CA LEU A 229 -19.96 -8.23 0.02
C LEU A 229 -19.18 -7.51 1.13
N LEU A 230 -19.83 -7.25 2.28
CA LEU A 230 -19.19 -6.54 3.39
C LEU A 230 -18.08 -7.37 4.05
N LYS A 231 -18.30 -8.66 4.30
CA LYS A 231 -17.30 -9.55 4.91
C LYS A 231 -16.11 -9.78 3.98
N SER A 232 -16.36 -10.10 2.72
CA SER A 232 -15.29 -10.36 1.73
C SER A 232 -14.46 -9.13 1.38
N ALA A 233 -14.99 -7.91 1.54
CA ALA A 233 -14.29 -6.67 1.18
C ALA A 233 -13.03 -6.38 1.99
N ILE A 234 -12.87 -7.00 3.17
CA ILE A 234 -11.63 -6.86 3.97
C ILE A 234 -10.42 -7.47 3.24
N LEU A 235 -10.67 -8.39 2.31
CA LEU A 235 -9.65 -9.06 1.52
C LEU A 235 -9.27 -8.20 0.31
N ARG A 236 -7.97 -8.03 0.07
CA ARG A 236 -7.45 -7.37 -1.14
C ARG A 236 -7.67 -8.22 -2.39
N SER A 237 -7.45 -9.52 -2.23
CA SER A 237 -7.67 -10.58 -3.21
C SER A 237 -8.32 -11.76 -2.50
N MET A 238 -9.17 -12.49 -3.20
CA MET A 238 -9.95 -13.58 -2.61
C MET A 238 -10.04 -14.78 -3.54
N ASN A 239 -10.12 -15.96 -2.95
CA ASN A 239 -10.37 -17.24 -3.60
C ASN A 239 -11.38 -18.03 -2.74
N ASP A 240 -11.71 -19.25 -3.18
CA ASP A 240 -12.66 -20.13 -2.47
C ASP A 240 -12.32 -20.28 -0.97
N ALA A 241 -11.08 -20.64 -0.64
CA ALA A 241 -10.66 -20.91 0.73
C ALA A 241 -10.80 -19.67 1.65
N LEU A 242 -10.39 -18.50 1.16
CA LEU A 242 -10.52 -17.24 1.90
C LEU A 242 -11.98 -16.88 2.14
N ILE A 243 -12.81 -17.01 1.10
CA ILE A 243 -14.23 -16.67 1.20
C ILE A 243 -14.95 -17.57 2.17
N VAL A 244 -14.75 -18.89 2.09
CA VAL A 244 -15.37 -19.86 3.01
C VAL A 244 -15.01 -19.52 4.44
N ARG A 245 -13.74 -19.19 4.71
CA ARG A 245 -13.29 -18.86 6.07
C ARG A 245 -13.86 -17.54 6.59
N VAL A 246 -13.83 -16.49 5.77
CA VAL A 246 -14.19 -15.12 6.18
C VAL A 246 -15.71 -14.91 6.24
N THR A 247 -16.45 -15.50 5.32
CA THR A 247 -17.91 -15.33 5.23
C THR A 247 -18.68 -16.39 6.01
N GLY A 248 -18.09 -17.58 6.20
CA GLY A 248 -18.74 -18.75 6.77
C GLY A 248 -19.71 -19.45 5.79
N GLU A 249 -19.75 -19.02 4.53
CA GLU A 249 -20.56 -19.66 3.49
C GLU A 249 -19.89 -20.93 2.96
N GLU A 250 -20.70 -21.90 2.55
CA GLU A 250 -20.22 -23.09 1.84
C GLU A 250 -19.99 -22.77 0.35
N ASN A 251 -18.93 -23.33 -0.24
CA ASN A 251 -18.62 -23.23 -1.67
C ASN A 251 -18.42 -21.77 -2.16
N GLY A 252 -17.36 -21.14 -1.64
CA GLY A 252 -17.00 -19.76 -1.92
C GLY A 252 -16.77 -19.46 -3.41
N GLN A 253 -16.25 -20.42 -4.17
CA GLN A 253 -16.08 -20.30 -5.62
C GLN A 253 -17.41 -20.04 -6.33
N MET A 254 -18.45 -20.83 -6.03
CA MET A 254 -19.77 -20.64 -6.65
C MET A 254 -20.33 -19.25 -6.33
N ARG A 255 -20.12 -18.76 -5.11
CA ARG A 255 -20.58 -17.44 -4.67
C ARG A 255 -19.82 -16.32 -5.37
N LEU A 256 -18.49 -16.41 -5.49
CA LEU A 256 -17.70 -15.46 -6.26
C LEU A 256 -18.16 -15.38 -7.72
N GLU A 257 -18.43 -16.52 -8.36
CA GLU A 257 -18.92 -16.57 -9.73
C GLU A 257 -20.34 -16.01 -9.87
N GLU A 258 -21.20 -16.22 -8.87
CA GLU A 258 -22.53 -15.61 -8.82
C GLU A 258 -22.45 -14.09 -8.74
N ILE A 259 -21.61 -13.55 -7.84
CA ILE A 259 -21.39 -12.12 -7.64
C ILE A 259 -20.77 -11.47 -8.89
N GLU A 260 -19.82 -12.17 -9.54
CA GLU A 260 -19.26 -11.78 -10.84
C GLU A 260 -20.37 -11.71 -11.91
N ARG A 261 -21.23 -12.74 -12.00
CA ARG A 261 -22.32 -12.81 -12.97
C ARG A 261 -23.42 -11.77 -12.73
N GLN A 262 -23.71 -11.46 -11.47
CA GLN A 262 -24.60 -10.36 -11.06
C GLN A 262 -23.96 -8.99 -11.34
N GLY A 263 -22.66 -8.95 -11.65
CA GLY A 263 -21.98 -7.73 -12.04
C GLY A 263 -21.63 -6.81 -10.88
N LEU A 264 -21.53 -7.34 -9.66
CA LEU A 264 -21.27 -6.58 -8.43
C LEU A 264 -19.78 -6.19 -8.29
N PHE A 265 -19.23 -5.64 -9.37
CA PHE A 265 -17.89 -5.06 -9.48
C PHE A 265 -16.74 -5.98 -9.03
N LEU A 266 -16.95 -7.30 -9.08
CA LEU A 266 -15.93 -8.32 -8.87
C LEU A 266 -15.25 -8.65 -10.20
N GLN A 267 -13.93 -8.87 -10.17
CA GLN A 267 -13.10 -9.14 -11.34
C GLN A 267 -12.14 -10.29 -11.08
N ARG A 268 -11.95 -11.18 -12.06
CA ARG A 268 -10.88 -12.18 -12.04
C ARG A 268 -9.51 -11.53 -12.19
N MET A 269 -8.54 -12.02 -11.44
CA MET A 269 -7.15 -11.55 -11.44
C MET A 269 -6.25 -12.39 -12.36
N ASP A 270 -6.66 -13.63 -12.63
CA ASP A 270 -5.91 -14.64 -13.35
C ASP A 270 -6.75 -15.26 -14.47
N ASP A 271 -6.07 -15.87 -15.45
CA ASP A 271 -6.72 -16.57 -16.56
C ASP A 271 -7.31 -17.92 -16.13
N THR A 272 -6.81 -18.47 -15.01
CA THR A 272 -7.33 -19.67 -14.34
C THR A 272 -8.66 -19.43 -13.65
N GLY A 273 -8.93 -18.17 -13.26
CA GLY A 273 -10.19 -17.78 -12.66
C GLY A 273 -10.37 -18.23 -11.21
N GLU A 274 -9.27 -18.48 -10.50
CA GLU A 274 -9.26 -18.87 -9.08
C GLU A 274 -9.21 -17.65 -8.17
N TRP A 275 -8.62 -16.54 -8.65
CA TRP A 275 -8.43 -15.33 -7.86
C TRP A 275 -9.33 -14.21 -8.34
N PHE A 276 -9.98 -13.56 -7.37
CA PHE A 276 -10.90 -12.46 -7.59
C PHE A 276 -10.48 -11.24 -6.78
N SER A 277 -10.83 -10.06 -7.27
CA SER A 277 -10.72 -8.81 -6.53
C SER A 277 -11.89 -7.90 -6.86
N TYR A 278 -12.34 -7.13 -5.87
CA TYR A 278 -13.25 -6.04 -6.16
C TYR A 278 -12.54 -4.95 -6.93
N HIS A 279 -13.28 -4.28 -7.82
CA HIS A 279 -12.82 -3.03 -8.38
C HIS A 279 -12.43 -2.07 -7.23
N PRO A 280 -11.24 -1.44 -7.23
CA PRO A 280 -10.68 -0.77 -6.05
C PRO A 280 -11.61 0.23 -5.36
N LEU A 281 -12.40 0.98 -6.15
CA LEU A 281 -13.38 1.93 -5.61
C LEU A 281 -14.51 1.24 -4.84
N PHE A 282 -15.04 0.14 -5.38
CA PHE A 282 -16.11 -0.61 -4.73
C PHE A 282 -15.60 -1.31 -3.47
N GLY A 283 -14.41 -1.95 -3.56
CA GLY A 283 -13.77 -2.56 -2.39
C GLY A 283 -13.50 -1.56 -1.27
N SER A 284 -13.03 -0.34 -1.60
CA SER A 284 -12.82 0.71 -0.58
C SER A 284 -14.11 1.17 0.09
N PHE A 285 -15.18 1.30 -0.70
CA PHE A 285 -16.51 1.64 -0.19
C PHE A 285 -17.05 0.54 0.74
N LEU A 286 -16.97 -0.72 0.33
CA LEU A 286 -17.42 -1.85 1.13
C LEU A 286 -16.65 -1.98 2.44
N ARG A 287 -15.32 -1.77 2.44
CA ARG A 287 -14.51 -1.78 3.68
C ARG A 287 -14.94 -0.70 4.66
N GLN A 288 -15.14 0.53 4.17
CA GLN A 288 -15.61 1.62 5.03
C GLN A 288 -16.99 1.30 5.62
N ARG A 289 -17.88 0.69 4.84
CA ARG A 289 -19.21 0.30 5.33
C ARG A 289 -19.15 -0.87 6.32
N CYS A 290 -18.28 -1.84 6.06
CA CYS A 290 -18.02 -2.98 6.94
C CYS A 290 -17.53 -2.53 8.32
N GLN A 291 -16.65 -1.53 8.39
CA GLN A 291 -16.19 -0.94 9.66
C GLN A 291 -17.32 -0.40 10.53
N TRP A 292 -18.43 0.05 9.95
CA TRP A 292 -19.57 0.59 10.69
C TRP A 292 -20.67 -0.45 10.93
N GLU A 293 -21.06 -1.22 9.91
CA GLU A 293 -22.16 -2.19 10.01
C GLU A 293 -21.75 -3.47 10.76
N LEU A 294 -20.50 -3.90 10.58
CA LEU A 294 -19.97 -5.14 11.17
C LEU A 294 -18.91 -4.86 12.23
N ALA A 295 -18.90 -3.67 12.84
CA ALA A 295 -17.89 -3.23 13.81
C ALA A 295 -17.65 -4.26 14.94
N ALA A 296 -18.72 -4.90 15.42
CA ALA A 296 -18.64 -5.91 16.49
C ALA A 296 -18.11 -7.27 16.02
N GLU A 297 -18.32 -7.63 14.75
CA GLU A 297 -17.82 -8.88 14.15
C GLU A 297 -16.42 -8.71 13.54
N LEU A 298 -16.00 -7.47 13.30
CA LEU A 298 -14.79 -7.14 12.54
C LEU A 298 -13.53 -7.85 13.08
N PRO A 299 -13.26 -7.92 14.40
CA PRO A 299 -12.11 -8.66 14.92
C PRO A 299 -12.14 -10.16 14.57
N GLU A 300 -13.30 -10.80 14.64
CA GLU A 300 -13.46 -12.23 14.31
C GLU A 300 -13.25 -12.47 12.82
N ILE A 301 -13.78 -11.58 11.97
CA ILE A 301 -13.63 -11.68 10.51
C ILE A 301 -12.15 -11.51 10.12
N HIS A 302 -11.43 -10.57 10.73
CA HIS A 302 -10.00 -10.41 10.52
C HIS A 302 -9.20 -11.62 11.05
N ARG A 303 -9.56 -12.19 12.20
CA ARG A 303 -8.94 -13.42 12.71
C ARG A 303 -9.09 -14.58 11.72
N ALA A 304 -10.30 -14.78 11.20
CA ALA A 304 -10.59 -15.80 10.20
C ALA A 304 -9.78 -15.59 8.90
N ALA A 305 -9.63 -14.34 8.45
CA ALA A 305 -8.79 -14.01 7.29
C ALA A 305 -7.31 -14.31 7.57
N ALA A 306 -6.79 -13.94 8.74
CA ALA A 306 -5.40 -14.18 9.11
C ALA A 306 -5.07 -15.67 9.13
N GLU A 307 -5.94 -16.50 9.69
CA GLU A 307 -5.77 -17.97 9.70
C GLU A 307 -5.73 -18.54 8.28
N SER A 308 -6.67 -18.16 7.41
CA SER A 308 -6.73 -18.68 6.04
C SER A 308 -5.54 -18.23 5.20
N TRP A 309 -5.07 -17.00 5.36
CA TRP A 309 -3.84 -16.53 4.71
C TRP A 309 -2.61 -17.29 5.20
N MET A 310 -2.55 -17.62 6.49
CA MET A 310 -1.47 -18.41 7.05
C MET A 310 -1.47 -19.85 6.53
N GLU A 311 -2.64 -20.50 6.43
CA GLU A 311 -2.78 -21.84 5.84
C GLU A 311 -2.32 -21.90 4.38
N GLN A 312 -2.48 -20.79 3.64
CA GLN A 312 -2.01 -20.66 2.26
C GLN A 312 -0.55 -20.21 2.14
N GLY A 313 0.14 -19.96 3.25
CA GLY A 313 1.56 -19.61 3.28
C GLY A 313 1.88 -18.14 3.00
N PHE A 314 0.93 -17.22 3.25
CA PHE A 314 1.12 -15.78 3.09
C PHE A 314 1.16 -15.06 4.46
N PRO A 315 2.29 -15.12 5.19
CA PRO A 315 2.37 -14.56 6.55
C PRO A 315 2.21 -13.03 6.59
N SER A 316 2.62 -12.31 5.55
CA SER A 316 2.50 -10.84 5.50
C SER A 316 1.05 -10.38 5.48
N GLU A 317 0.20 -10.99 4.65
CA GLU A 317 -1.25 -10.72 4.63
C GLU A 317 -1.89 -11.12 5.96
N ALA A 318 -1.47 -12.26 6.53
CA ALA A 318 -1.96 -12.70 7.84
C ALA A 318 -1.65 -11.70 8.96
N ILE A 319 -0.45 -11.09 8.96
CA ILE A 319 -0.06 -10.06 9.92
C ILE A 319 -0.95 -8.82 9.82
N HIS A 320 -1.22 -8.33 8.60
CA HIS A 320 -2.10 -7.16 8.41
C HIS A 320 -3.49 -7.43 9.01
N HIS A 321 -4.02 -8.64 8.82
CA HIS A 321 -5.29 -9.03 9.42
C HIS A 321 -5.20 -9.22 10.95
N ALA A 322 -4.11 -9.80 11.49
CA ALA A 322 -3.93 -9.95 12.93
C ALA A 322 -3.83 -8.58 13.66
N LEU A 323 -3.14 -7.62 13.04
CA LEU A 323 -3.07 -6.23 13.51
C LEU A 323 -4.45 -5.58 13.52
N ALA A 324 -5.20 -5.71 12.42
CA ALA A 324 -6.56 -5.16 12.31
C ALA A 324 -7.56 -5.83 13.27
N ALA A 325 -7.36 -7.10 13.62
CA ALA A 325 -8.14 -7.80 14.64
C ALA A 325 -7.82 -7.33 16.07
N GLY A 326 -6.67 -6.68 16.28
CA GLY A 326 -6.14 -6.39 17.62
C GLY A 326 -5.74 -7.65 18.39
N ASP A 327 -5.47 -8.77 17.69
CA ASP A 327 -5.16 -10.06 18.30
C ASP A 327 -3.65 -10.19 18.51
N ALA A 328 -3.19 -9.69 19.67
CA ALA A 328 -1.77 -9.73 20.03
C ALA A 328 -1.22 -11.15 20.16
N GLN A 329 -2.05 -12.13 20.55
CA GLN A 329 -1.60 -13.51 20.70
C GLN A 329 -1.34 -14.15 19.34
N MET A 330 -2.28 -13.99 18.40
CA MET A 330 -2.09 -14.44 17.02
C MET A 330 -0.88 -13.75 16.37
N LEU A 331 -0.77 -12.43 16.50
CA LEU A 331 0.36 -11.67 15.95
C LEU A 331 1.70 -12.19 16.47
N ARG A 332 1.80 -12.44 17.78
CA ARG A 332 2.98 -13.03 18.42
C ARG A 332 3.33 -14.38 17.82
N ASP A 333 2.35 -15.27 17.70
CA ASP A 333 2.56 -16.64 17.23
C ASP A 333 2.97 -16.66 15.74
N ILE A 334 2.43 -15.75 14.92
CA ILE A 334 2.87 -15.55 13.53
C ILE A 334 4.32 -15.08 13.47
N LEU A 335 4.69 -14.06 14.26
CA LEU A 335 6.05 -13.53 14.29
C LEU A 335 7.08 -14.56 14.73
N LEU A 336 6.78 -15.37 15.76
CA LEU A 336 7.69 -16.39 16.25
C LEU A 336 8.08 -17.43 15.18
N ASN A 337 7.17 -17.70 14.24
CA ASN A 337 7.37 -18.71 13.20
C ASN A 337 7.86 -18.12 11.87
N HIS A 338 7.50 -16.87 11.54
CA HIS A 338 7.72 -16.32 10.20
C HIS A 338 8.56 -15.03 10.14
N ALA A 339 8.86 -14.39 11.27
CA ALA A 339 9.50 -13.07 11.26
C ALA A 339 10.85 -13.02 10.55
N TRP A 340 11.66 -14.08 10.65
CA TRP A 340 12.93 -14.14 9.92
C TRP A 340 12.75 -14.23 8.41
N GLY A 341 11.68 -14.88 7.95
CA GLY A 341 11.27 -14.85 6.55
C GLY A 341 10.99 -13.41 6.11
N LEU A 342 10.12 -12.70 6.82
CA LEU A 342 9.78 -11.29 6.55
C LEU A 342 11.03 -10.39 6.58
N PHE A 343 11.94 -10.63 7.53
CA PHE A 343 13.18 -9.88 7.66
C PHE A 343 14.07 -10.06 6.42
N ASN A 344 14.26 -11.30 5.98
CA ASN A 344 15.06 -11.64 4.81
C ASN A 344 14.45 -11.15 3.49
N HIS A 345 13.12 -11.06 3.41
CA HIS A 345 12.40 -10.49 2.26
C HIS A 345 12.27 -8.95 2.33
N SER A 346 12.95 -8.30 3.29
CA SER A 346 12.98 -6.83 3.47
C SER A 346 11.63 -6.19 3.81
N GLU A 347 10.71 -6.94 4.43
CA GLU A 347 9.42 -6.44 4.94
C GLU A 347 9.56 -5.79 6.33
N LEU A 348 10.59 -4.96 6.48
CA LEU A 348 11.04 -4.41 7.78
C LEU A 348 10.00 -3.47 8.42
N ALA A 349 9.25 -2.72 7.60
CA ALA A 349 8.22 -1.80 8.10
C ALA A 349 7.07 -2.55 8.77
N LEU A 350 6.60 -3.63 8.12
CA LEU A 350 5.55 -4.49 8.66
C LEU A 350 6.01 -5.16 9.96
N LEU A 351 7.26 -5.63 10.01
CA LEU A 351 7.86 -6.16 11.24
C LEU A 351 7.94 -5.12 12.37
N GLU A 352 8.32 -3.87 12.04
CA GLU A 352 8.41 -2.81 13.04
C GLU A 352 7.03 -2.45 13.62
N GLU A 353 6.02 -2.32 12.76
CA GLU A 353 4.64 -2.08 13.17
C GLU A 353 4.12 -3.23 14.03
N SER A 354 4.37 -4.47 13.60
CA SER A 354 3.96 -5.69 14.31
C SER A 354 4.56 -5.77 15.71
N LEU A 355 5.86 -5.52 15.85
CA LEU A 355 6.54 -5.55 17.15
C LEU A 355 6.08 -4.42 18.07
N LYS A 356 5.73 -3.25 17.52
CA LYS A 356 5.16 -2.13 18.30
C LYS A 356 3.74 -2.40 18.78
N ALA A 357 2.97 -3.21 18.07
CA ALA A 357 1.61 -3.57 18.45
C ALA A 357 1.55 -4.60 19.59
N LEU A 358 2.63 -5.33 19.85
CA LEU A 358 2.70 -6.30 20.95
C LEU A 358 2.96 -5.61 22.31
N PRO A 359 2.25 -6.02 23.39
CA PRO A 359 2.57 -5.57 24.75
C PRO A 359 3.98 -5.97 25.15
N TRP A 360 4.67 -5.10 25.91
CA TRP A 360 6.05 -5.35 26.35
C TRP A 360 6.20 -6.66 27.13
N GLU A 361 5.20 -6.99 27.97
CA GLU A 361 5.15 -8.24 28.72
C GLU A 361 5.19 -9.48 27.80
N SER A 362 4.57 -9.39 26.62
CA SER A 362 4.57 -10.47 25.63
C SER A 362 5.94 -10.70 25.00
N LEU A 363 6.69 -9.61 24.78
CA LEU A 363 8.09 -9.67 24.32
C LEU A 363 8.99 -10.29 25.40
N LEU A 364 8.78 -9.95 26.68
CA LEU A 364 9.55 -10.53 27.79
C LEU A 364 9.28 -12.03 27.97
N GLU A 365 8.04 -12.46 27.77
CA GLU A 365 7.67 -13.90 27.76
C GLU A 365 8.31 -14.65 26.59
N ASN A 366 8.65 -13.95 25.51
CA ASN A 366 9.20 -14.52 24.28
C ASN A 366 10.45 -13.76 23.82
N PRO A 367 11.60 -13.92 24.51
CA PRO A 367 12.79 -13.09 24.28
C PRO A 367 13.37 -13.14 22.86
N ARG A 368 13.02 -14.16 22.05
CA ARG A 368 13.33 -14.19 20.61
C ARG A 368 12.73 -13.01 19.84
N LEU A 369 11.58 -12.48 20.28
CA LEU A 369 10.98 -11.28 19.71
C LEU A 369 11.74 -10.00 20.10
N VAL A 370 12.31 -9.97 21.31
CA VAL A 370 13.24 -8.89 21.71
C VAL A 370 14.49 -8.93 20.82
N LEU A 371 15.04 -10.12 20.59
CA LEU A 371 16.20 -10.29 19.72
C LEU A 371 15.88 -9.84 18.29
N LEU A 372 14.72 -10.23 17.74
CA LEU A 372 14.25 -9.77 16.43
C LEU A 372 14.12 -8.24 16.36
N GLN A 373 13.54 -7.61 17.39
CA GLN A 373 13.44 -6.16 17.47
C GLN A 373 14.81 -5.49 17.51
N ALA A 374 15.76 -6.08 18.24
CA ALA A 374 17.14 -5.61 18.29
C ALA A 374 17.86 -5.75 16.93
N TRP A 375 17.66 -6.85 16.20
CA TRP A 375 18.16 -7.01 14.82
C TRP A 375 17.54 -6.01 13.85
N LEU A 376 16.25 -5.71 13.99
CA LEU A 376 15.56 -4.69 13.21
C LEU A 376 16.12 -3.30 13.47
N MET A 377 16.38 -2.95 14.74
CA MET A 377 17.05 -1.70 15.10
C MET A 377 18.48 -1.64 14.54
N GLN A 378 19.23 -2.75 14.61
CA GLN A 378 20.58 -2.85 14.08
C GLN A 378 20.62 -2.65 12.56
N SER A 379 19.68 -3.23 11.80
CA SER A 379 19.60 -3.07 10.34
C SER A 379 19.15 -1.66 9.91
N GLN A 380 18.55 -0.91 10.83
CA GLN A 380 18.22 0.51 10.69
C GLN A 380 19.31 1.44 11.25
N HIS A 381 20.50 0.92 11.60
CA HIS A 381 21.62 1.68 12.18
C HIS A 381 21.33 2.33 13.54
N ARG A 382 20.33 1.86 14.28
CA ARG A 382 19.92 2.38 15.61
C ARG A 382 20.69 1.69 16.74
N TYR A 383 22.02 1.73 16.68
CA TYR A 383 22.94 0.98 17.55
C TYR A 383 22.77 1.26 19.06
N SER A 384 22.57 2.52 19.44
CA SER A 384 22.35 2.90 20.85
C SER A 384 21.07 2.31 21.44
N GLU A 385 20.03 2.19 20.62
CA GLU A 385 18.74 1.64 21.01
C GLU A 385 18.82 0.12 21.22
N VAL A 386 19.63 -0.58 20.42
CA VAL A 386 19.89 -2.03 20.58
C VAL A 386 20.39 -2.34 21.98
N ASN A 387 21.45 -1.64 22.43
CA ASN A 387 22.04 -1.90 23.74
C ASN A 387 21.06 -1.61 24.89
N THR A 388 20.26 -0.55 24.75
CA THR A 388 19.25 -0.16 25.74
C THR A 388 18.11 -1.18 25.81
N LEU A 389 17.64 -1.65 24.64
CA LEU A 389 16.60 -2.67 24.55
C LEU A 389 17.04 -3.98 25.18
N LEU A 390 18.23 -4.48 24.82
CA LEU A 390 18.74 -5.75 25.34
C LEU A 390 19.01 -5.68 26.84
N ALA A 391 19.58 -4.57 27.34
CA ALA A 391 19.83 -4.38 28.77
C ALA A 391 18.52 -4.32 29.57
N ARG A 392 17.50 -3.65 29.04
CA ARG A 392 16.17 -3.62 29.66
C ARG A 392 15.55 -5.01 29.72
N ALA A 393 15.62 -5.77 28.63
CA ALA A 393 15.10 -7.13 28.59
C ALA A 393 15.80 -8.05 29.59
N GLU A 394 17.14 -7.99 29.70
CA GLU A 394 17.90 -8.77 30.70
C GLU A 394 17.47 -8.48 32.14
N GLN A 395 17.11 -7.23 32.46
CA GLN A 395 16.67 -6.82 33.79
C GLN A 395 15.22 -7.25 34.11
N GLU A 396 14.35 -7.27 33.10
CA GLU A 396 12.92 -7.46 33.26
C GLU A 396 12.43 -8.89 32.93
N ILE A 397 13.22 -9.71 32.22
CA ILE A 397 12.91 -11.12 31.96
C ILE A 397 12.83 -11.88 33.29
N LYS A 398 11.69 -12.53 33.54
CA LYS A 398 11.45 -13.32 34.76
C LYS A 398 12.04 -14.72 34.58
N GLY A 399 12.97 -15.09 35.46
CA GLY A 399 13.57 -16.43 35.50
C GLY A 399 15.05 -16.44 35.13
N VAL A 400 15.65 -17.63 35.07
CA VAL A 400 17.04 -17.79 34.61
C VAL A 400 17.03 -17.68 33.09
N MET A 401 17.76 -16.71 32.55
CA MET A 401 17.97 -16.58 31.11
C MET A 401 18.71 -17.82 30.59
N ASP A 402 18.20 -18.42 29.52
CA ASP A 402 18.89 -19.52 28.83
C ASP A 402 20.26 -19.02 28.35
N GLY A 403 21.32 -19.81 28.59
CA GLY A 403 22.68 -19.48 28.14
C GLY A 403 22.75 -19.25 26.63
N THR A 404 21.93 -19.97 25.84
CA THR A 404 21.83 -19.75 24.39
C THR A 404 21.34 -18.35 24.05
N LEU A 405 20.30 -17.88 24.77
CA LEU A 405 19.72 -16.55 24.55
C LEU A 405 20.68 -15.44 25.01
N HIS A 406 21.37 -15.64 26.14
CA HIS A 406 22.39 -14.71 26.61
C HIS A 406 23.54 -14.59 25.59
N ALA A 407 23.94 -15.72 25.00
CA ALA A 407 24.93 -15.75 23.93
C ALA A 407 24.46 -15.02 22.67
N GLU A 408 23.21 -15.21 22.23
CA GLU A 408 22.63 -14.50 21.09
C GLU A 408 22.60 -12.98 21.32
N PHE A 409 22.27 -12.54 22.54
CA PHE A 409 22.31 -11.13 22.92
C PHE A 409 23.74 -10.57 22.83
N ASN A 410 24.71 -11.30 23.36
CA ASN A 410 26.12 -10.91 23.30
C ASN A 410 26.67 -10.92 21.87
N ALA A 411 26.26 -11.86 21.01
CA ALA A 411 26.64 -11.89 19.60
C ALA A 411 26.11 -10.65 18.85
N LEU A 412 24.86 -10.25 19.09
CA LEU A 412 24.31 -9.03 18.49
C LEU A 412 25.01 -7.76 19.03
N ARG A 413 25.30 -7.70 20.34
CA ARG A 413 26.08 -6.59 20.92
C ARG A 413 27.48 -6.51 20.34
N ALA A 414 28.14 -7.65 20.09
CA ALA A 414 29.43 -7.69 19.41
C ALA A 414 29.33 -7.11 17.99
N GLN A 415 28.29 -7.48 17.23
CA GLN A 415 28.06 -6.94 15.90
C GLN A 415 27.79 -5.43 15.92
N VAL A 416 27.05 -4.95 16.92
CA VAL A 416 26.83 -3.51 17.13
C VAL A 416 28.14 -2.80 17.48
N ALA A 417 28.97 -3.37 18.36
CA ALA A 417 30.27 -2.80 18.73
C ALA A 417 31.25 -2.73 17.54
N ILE A 418 31.24 -3.72 16.63
CA ILE A 418 31.99 -3.64 15.37
C ILE A 418 31.52 -2.45 14.54
N ASN A 419 30.20 -2.30 14.37
CA ASN A 419 29.62 -1.23 13.56
C ASN A 419 29.82 0.17 14.17
N ASP A 420 29.93 0.25 15.50
CA ASP A 420 30.22 1.47 16.26
C ASP A 420 31.73 1.78 16.38
N GLY A 421 32.59 0.93 15.79
CA GLY A 421 34.04 1.14 15.75
C GLY A 421 34.78 0.78 17.04
N ASN A 422 34.21 -0.09 17.88
CA ASN A 422 34.81 -0.59 19.12
C ASN A 422 35.18 -2.09 19.02
N PRO A 423 36.31 -2.42 18.37
CA PRO A 423 36.69 -3.81 18.08
C PRO A 423 37.09 -4.62 19.33
N GLU A 424 37.64 -3.97 20.37
CA GLU A 424 38.03 -4.65 21.61
C GLU A 424 36.80 -5.16 22.37
N GLU A 425 35.76 -4.34 22.47
CA GLU A 425 34.50 -4.73 23.09
C GLU A 425 33.77 -5.79 22.27
N ALA A 426 33.82 -5.68 20.93
CA ALA A 426 33.29 -6.70 20.05
C ALA A 426 33.95 -8.06 20.26
N GLU A 427 35.28 -8.12 20.35
CA GLU A 427 36.02 -9.35 20.60
C GLU A 427 35.64 -9.97 21.96
N ARG A 428 35.53 -9.14 23.01
CA ARG A 428 35.13 -9.58 24.35
C ARG A 428 33.73 -10.21 24.34
N LEU A 429 32.75 -9.52 23.74
CA LEU A 429 31.37 -9.98 23.67
C LEU A 429 31.21 -11.22 22.77
N ALA A 430 31.94 -11.28 21.65
CA ALA A 430 31.93 -12.45 20.79
C ALA A 430 32.50 -13.69 21.50
N LYS A 431 33.57 -13.55 22.30
CA LYS A 431 34.12 -14.66 23.11
C LYS A 431 33.10 -15.15 24.15
N LEU A 432 32.45 -14.24 24.86
CA LEU A 432 31.40 -14.60 25.82
C LEU A 432 30.25 -15.35 25.15
N ALA A 433 29.82 -14.93 23.96
CA ALA A 433 28.81 -15.65 23.20
C ALA A 433 29.29 -17.05 22.77
N LEU A 434 30.53 -17.18 22.30
CA LEU A 434 31.09 -18.48 21.88
C LEU A 434 31.18 -19.49 23.03
N ASP A 435 31.49 -19.02 24.25
CA ASP A 435 31.61 -19.88 25.43
C ASP A 435 30.25 -20.47 25.88
N GLU A 436 29.14 -19.81 25.52
CA GLU A 436 27.78 -20.16 25.93
C GLU A 436 26.93 -20.79 24.80
N LEU A 437 27.33 -20.65 23.52
CA LEU A 437 26.63 -21.25 22.38
C LEU A 437 26.81 -22.78 22.33
N PRO A 438 25.75 -23.55 22.02
CA PRO A 438 25.87 -24.99 21.80
C PRO A 438 26.80 -25.30 20.62
N LEU A 439 27.65 -26.33 20.78
CA LEU A 439 28.57 -26.83 19.73
C LEU A 439 27.89 -27.13 18.37
N ALA A 440 26.58 -27.39 18.36
CA ALA A 440 25.78 -27.67 17.17
C ALA A 440 25.58 -26.48 16.22
N TRP A 441 25.91 -25.24 16.64
CA TRP A 441 25.83 -24.04 15.79
C TRP A 441 27.10 -23.81 14.94
N PHE A 442 28.15 -24.60 15.15
CA PHE A 442 29.43 -24.50 14.44
C PHE A 442 29.64 -25.61 13.39
N LEU A 443 28.64 -26.49 13.19
CA LEU A 443 28.57 -27.53 12.16
C LEU A 443 27.48 -27.16 11.16
#